data_AF-A0A1I8ECL9-F1
#
_entry.id   AF-A0A1I8ECL9-F1
#
_cell.length_a   1.000
_cell.length_b   1.000
_cell.length_c   1.000
_cell.angle_alpha   90.00
_cell.angle_beta   90.00
_cell.angle_gamma   90.00
#
_symmetry.space_group_name_H-M   'P 1'
#
loop_
_entity.id
_entity.type
_entity.pdbx_description
1 polymer ?
#
loop_
_entity_poly.entity_id
_entity_poly.type
_entity_poly.pdbx_seq_one_letter_code
_entity_poly.pdbx_strand_id
1 'polypeptide(L)'
;MEKKEEDCTHGLQQQEWYWANASKEEIASAICDCPNGTFCVRDASTRGDYTLTLRYGERNRLIRIIVAGEHCGFTEDMLKFESVVSLIDYYRRNSLLEYNRQLSTELLYPLRKPNFQQTSWVIDGLRSVEHLLCQLRGLHAAHLRVIRHDDKITAELDSLKEELKKKRLAHAAFTAAYALFLKQVELLESNKQLLFDESEIAQANKNKEAQQRRLESICYQQQQMVEQIETIEKRIRENETLHCGLTPKLWKFHKELDTCHFRLSQLNVSQAVIDKVLQEVSLLADLEQEPLTRILLQIVLLKLYGR
;
A
#
# COMPACT_ATOMS: atom_id res chain seq x y z
N MET A 1 -65.47 -0.94 11.37
CA MET A 1 -64.34 0.01 11.31
C MET A 1 -63.33 -0.45 12.33
N GLU A 2 -62.45 -1.37 11.96
CA GLU A 2 -61.27 -1.67 12.77
C GLU A 2 -60.25 -0.57 12.49
N LYS A 3 -59.92 0.21 13.53
CA LYS A 3 -58.84 1.20 13.45
C LYS A 3 -57.55 0.42 13.15
N LYS A 4 -56.92 0.70 12.00
CA LYS A 4 -55.53 0.30 11.77
C LYS A 4 -54.68 1.01 12.83
N GLU A 5 -54.06 0.23 13.71
CA GLU A 5 -52.93 0.69 14.52
C GLU A 5 -51.84 1.14 13.54
N GLU A 6 -51.63 2.44 13.39
CA GLU A 6 -50.46 2.97 12.68
C GLU A 6 -49.24 2.75 13.58
N ASP A 7 -48.50 1.70 13.24
CA ASP A 7 -47.38 1.16 13.98
C ASP A 7 -46.17 2.13 13.92
N CYS A 8 -45.47 2.37 15.04
CA CYS A 8 -44.27 3.23 15.15
C CYS A 8 -43.04 2.71 14.36
N THR A 9 -43.27 1.77 13.44
CA THR A 9 -42.30 1.01 12.64
C THR A 9 -42.15 1.57 11.23
N HIS A 10 -42.83 2.68 10.91
CA HIS A 10 -42.74 3.32 9.59
C HIS A 10 -41.28 3.63 9.22
N GLY A 11 -40.83 3.06 8.10
CA GLY A 11 -39.47 3.24 7.57
C GLY A 11 -38.36 2.46 8.29
N LEU A 12 -38.66 1.71 9.35
CA LEU A 12 -37.67 0.97 10.15
C LEU A 12 -36.96 -0.12 9.34
N GLN A 13 -37.71 -0.88 8.52
CA GLN A 13 -37.17 -1.96 7.66
C GLN A 13 -36.22 -1.44 6.57
N GLN A 14 -36.25 -0.15 6.26
CA GLN A 14 -35.39 0.48 5.25
C GLN A 14 -34.08 1.00 5.85
N GLN A 15 -33.93 0.95 7.18
CA GLN A 15 -32.77 1.49 7.87
C GLN A 15 -31.60 0.52 7.84
N GLU A 16 -30.43 1.04 7.47
CA GLU A 16 -29.19 0.28 7.38
C GLU A 16 -28.75 -0.30 8.74
N TRP A 17 -29.08 0.38 9.84
CA TRP A 17 -28.74 0.01 11.22
C TRP A 17 -29.77 -0.89 11.90
N TYR A 18 -30.86 -1.25 11.22
CA TYR A 18 -31.89 -2.12 11.76
C TYR A 18 -31.59 -3.59 11.40
N TRP A 19 -31.46 -4.43 12.42
CA TRP A 19 -31.02 -5.82 12.31
C TRP A 19 -32.18 -6.83 12.39
N ALA A 20 -33.42 -6.36 12.55
CA ALA A 20 -34.61 -7.20 12.74
C ALA A 20 -34.43 -8.17 13.92
N ASN A 21 -34.75 -9.45 13.74
CA ASN A 21 -34.70 -10.50 14.76
C ASN A 21 -33.30 -11.07 15.04
N ALA A 22 -32.22 -10.35 14.70
CA ALA A 22 -30.84 -10.81 14.93
C ALA A 22 -30.58 -11.11 16.42
N SER A 23 -29.77 -12.14 16.68
CA SER A 23 -29.46 -12.55 18.04
C SER A 23 -28.51 -11.57 18.74
N LYS A 24 -28.48 -11.62 20.07
CA LYS A 24 -27.56 -10.79 20.86
C LYS A 24 -26.11 -11.14 20.54
N GLU A 25 -25.84 -12.43 20.32
CA GLU A 25 -24.53 -12.99 20.05
C GLU A 25 -24.03 -12.56 18.67
N GLU A 26 -24.88 -12.59 17.64
CA GLU A 26 -24.58 -12.08 16.30
C GLU A 26 -24.15 -10.61 16.32
N ILE A 27 -24.93 -9.77 17.01
CA ILE A 27 -24.61 -8.35 17.14
C ILE A 27 -23.35 -8.14 17.98
N ALA A 28 -23.18 -8.89 19.08
CA ALA A 28 -22.01 -8.78 19.93
C ALA A 28 -20.71 -9.10 19.18
N SER A 29 -20.75 -10.09 18.27
CA SER A 29 -19.64 -10.41 17.39
C SER A 29 -19.42 -9.30 16.34
N ALA A 30 -20.48 -8.82 15.69
CA ALA A 30 -20.38 -7.82 14.62
C ALA A 30 -19.92 -6.45 15.11
N ILE A 31 -20.26 -6.08 16.34
CA ILE A 31 -19.87 -4.80 16.96
C ILE A 31 -18.55 -4.89 17.75
N CYS A 32 -17.94 -6.09 17.82
CA CYS A 32 -16.64 -6.29 18.44
C CYS A 32 -15.58 -5.48 17.69
N ASP A 33 -14.65 -4.87 18.42
CA ASP A 33 -13.56 -4.04 17.88
C ASP A 33 -13.98 -2.81 17.04
N CYS A 34 -15.26 -2.46 17.04
CA CYS A 34 -15.76 -1.22 16.46
C CYS A 34 -15.46 -0.01 17.36
N PRO A 35 -15.32 1.21 16.79
CA PRO A 35 -15.09 2.43 17.56
C PRO A 35 -16.28 2.77 18.46
N ASN A 36 -16.01 3.55 19.52
CA ASN A 36 -17.05 4.10 20.39
C ASN A 36 -18.07 4.92 19.58
N GLY A 37 -19.35 4.77 19.92
CA GLY A 37 -20.45 5.40 19.18
C GLY A 37 -21.02 4.54 18.05
N THR A 38 -20.49 3.33 17.83
CA THR A 38 -21.08 2.36 16.88
C THR A 38 -22.37 1.78 17.45
N PHE A 39 -23.43 1.69 16.64
CA PHE A 39 -24.75 1.27 17.13
C PHE A 39 -25.61 0.50 16.11
N CYS A 40 -26.53 -0.32 16.60
CA CYS A 40 -27.61 -0.92 15.80
C CYS A 40 -28.88 -1.15 16.64
N VAL A 41 -30.01 -1.34 15.97
CA VAL A 41 -31.30 -1.67 16.62
C VAL A 41 -31.77 -3.04 16.15
N ARG A 42 -32.25 -3.86 17.08
CA ARG A 42 -32.89 -5.15 16.79
C ARG A 42 -34.21 -5.30 17.53
N ASP A 43 -34.99 -6.30 17.18
CA ASP A 43 -36.21 -6.65 17.89
C ASP A 43 -35.87 -7.10 19.32
N ALA A 44 -36.64 -6.62 20.30
CA ALA A 44 -36.53 -7.09 21.67
C ALA A 44 -37.20 -8.47 21.81
N SER A 45 -36.87 -9.17 22.89
CA SER A 45 -37.57 -10.41 23.26
C SER A 45 -39.02 -10.14 23.69
N THR A 46 -39.32 -8.92 24.14
CA THR A 46 -40.67 -8.43 24.42
C THR A 46 -41.31 -7.99 23.10
N ARG A 47 -42.47 -8.55 22.77
CA ARG A 47 -43.20 -8.23 21.54
C ARG A 47 -43.59 -6.74 21.50
N GLY A 48 -43.19 -6.04 20.45
CA GLY A 48 -43.48 -4.62 20.24
C GLY A 48 -42.34 -3.66 20.60
N ASP A 49 -41.35 -4.12 21.38
CA ASP A 49 -40.20 -3.31 21.79
C ASP A 49 -38.95 -3.59 20.94
N TYR A 50 -37.99 -2.68 21.02
CA TYR A 50 -36.69 -2.81 20.35
C TYR A 50 -35.53 -2.73 21.35
N THR A 51 -34.35 -3.17 20.92
CA THR A 51 -33.11 -3.08 21.68
C THR A 51 -32.05 -2.37 20.84
N LEU A 52 -31.60 -1.21 21.31
CA LEU A 52 -30.44 -0.49 20.81
C LEU A 52 -29.17 -1.08 21.44
N THR A 53 -28.25 -1.55 20.61
CA THR A 53 -26.91 -1.95 21.05
C THR A 53 -25.92 -0.85 20.68
N LEU A 54 -25.17 -0.36 21.66
CA LEU A 54 -24.20 0.73 21.50
C LEU A 54 -22.83 0.29 22.01
N ARG A 55 -21.79 0.51 21.21
CA ARG A 55 -20.39 0.37 21.62
C ARG A 55 -19.96 1.60 22.38
N TYR A 56 -19.65 1.46 23.66
CA TYR A 56 -19.20 2.58 24.50
C TYR A 56 -18.18 2.12 25.55
N GLY A 57 -16.94 2.58 25.38
CA GLY A 57 -15.79 2.06 26.11
C GLY A 57 -15.47 0.63 25.67
N GLU A 58 -15.10 -0.22 26.61
CA GLU A 58 -14.74 -1.63 26.33
C GLU A 58 -15.95 -2.58 26.31
N ARG A 59 -17.18 -2.07 26.45
CA ARG A 59 -18.39 -2.88 26.61
C ARG A 59 -19.51 -2.44 25.67
N ASN A 60 -20.36 -3.41 25.35
CA ASN A 60 -21.59 -3.16 24.60
C ASN A 60 -22.70 -2.82 25.59
N ARG A 61 -23.34 -1.66 25.39
CA ARG A 61 -24.49 -1.19 26.16
C ARG A 61 -25.77 -1.57 25.43
N LEU A 62 -26.66 -2.27 26.14
CA LEU A 62 -27.98 -2.64 25.63
C LEU A 62 -29.00 -1.70 26.24
N ILE A 63 -29.72 -0.96 25.41
CA ILE A 63 -30.74 0.02 25.80
C ILE A 63 -32.06 -0.44 25.21
N ARG A 64 -33.07 -0.64 26.06
CA ARG A 64 -34.42 -1.00 25.61
C ARG A 64 -35.11 0.25 25.06
N ILE A 65 -35.72 0.11 23.89
CA ILE A 65 -36.63 1.10 23.30
C ILE A 65 -38.04 0.56 23.53
N ILE A 66 -38.81 1.32 24.29
CA ILE A 66 -40.19 1.00 24.65
C ILE A 66 -41.10 1.68 23.63
N VAL A 67 -42.06 0.91 23.10
CA VAL A 67 -43.08 1.43 22.18
C VAL A 67 -44.44 1.25 22.83
N ALA A 68 -45.20 2.35 22.99
CA ALA A 68 -46.56 2.30 23.51
C ALA A 68 -47.46 3.25 22.71
N GLY A 69 -48.46 2.68 22.04
CA GLY A 69 -49.33 3.44 21.13
C GLY A 69 -48.54 4.03 19.97
N GLU A 70 -48.68 5.34 19.75
CA GLU A 70 -48.01 6.08 18.65
C GLU A 70 -46.65 6.68 19.06
N HIS A 71 -46.14 6.39 20.26
CA HIS A 71 -44.92 7.00 20.78
C HIS A 71 -43.91 5.96 21.28
N CYS A 72 -42.63 6.31 21.18
CA CYS A 72 -41.51 5.50 21.66
C CYS A 72 -40.47 6.32 22.45
N GLY A 73 -39.68 5.62 23.26
CA GLY A 73 -38.67 6.23 24.12
C GLY A 73 -37.80 5.20 24.84
N PHE A 74 -36.78 5.67 25.57
CA PHE A 74 -35.91 4.80 26.39
C PHE A 74 -36.44 4.55 27.81
N THR A 75 -37.42 5.32 28.26
CA THR A 75 -38.12 5.16 29.55
C THR A 75 -39.63 5.32 29.37
N GLU A 76 -40.42 4.68 30.24
CA GLU A 76 -41.89 4.73 30.20
C GLU A 76 -42.41 6.17 30.41
N ASP A 77 -41.69 6.98 31.19
CA ASP A 77 -42.07 8.37 31.48
C ASP A 77 -41.68 9.38 30.37
N MET A 78 -40.97 8.94 29.32
CA MET A 78 -40.45 9.82 28.25
C MET A 78 -40.63 9.24 26.85
N LEU A 79 -41.85 8.85 26.50
CA LEU A 79 -42.24 8.45 25.15
C LEU A 79 -42.50 9.69 24.27
N LYS A 80 -41.43 10.34 23.80
CA LYS A 80 -41.48 11.64 23.10
C LYS A 80 -41.40 11.54 21.57
N PHE A 81 -41.11 10.36 21.02
CA PHE A 81 -40.81 10.21 19.60
C PHE A 81 -41.89 9.42 18.88
N GLU A 82 -42.34 9.93 17.73
CA GLU A 82 -43.40 9.32 16.91
C GLU A 82 -42.95 8.02 16.21
N SER A 83 -41.63 7.75 16.13
CA SER A 83 -41.10 6.52 15.54
C SER A 83 -39.72 6.16 16.10
N VAL A 84 -39.35 4.88 15.99
CA VAL A 84 -38.00 4.43 16.36
C VAL A 84 -36.93 5.12 15.50
N VAL A 85 -37.25 5.41 14.23
CA VAL A 85 -36.34 6.11 13.32
C VAL A 85 -36.08 7.53 13.79
N SER A 86 -37.12 8.28 14.16
CA SER A 86 -36.98 9.66 14.65
C SER A 86 -36.25 9.73 16.00
N LEU A 87 -36.46 8.74 16.87
CA LEU A 87 -35.69 8.59 18.11
C LEU A 87 -34.19 8.42 17.82
N ILE A 88 -33.83 7.51 16.91
CA ILE A 88 -32.42 7.28 16.56
C ILE A 88 -31.84 8.54 15.92
N ASP A 89 -32.51 9.14 14.94
CA ASP A 89 -32.04 10.35 14.25
C ASP A 89 -31.88 11.58 15.16
N TYR A 90 -32.62 11.63 16.27
CA TYR A 90 -32.41 12.62 17.31
C TYR A 90 -31.09 12.37 18.04
N TYR A 91 -30.85 11.15 18.53
CA TYR A 91 -29.62 10.79 19.26
C TYR A 91 -28.38 10.61 18.37
N ARG A 92 -28.54 10.65 17.05
CA ARG A 92 -27.42 10.85 16.09
C ARG A 92 -26.85 12.26 16.11
N ARG A 93 -27.62 13.24 16.60
CA ARG A 93 -27.27 14.67 16.64
C ARG A 93 -27.24 15.25 18.06
N ASN A 94 -27.70 14.48 19.05
CA ASN A 94 -27.80 14.88 20.44
C ASN A 94 -27.22 13.78 21.33
N SER A 95 -26.50 14.17 22.36
CA SER A 95 -25.82 13.22 23.24
C SER A 95 -26.79 12.38 24.07
N LEU A 96 -26.47 11.10 24.27
CA LEU A 96 -27.17 10.21 25.19
C LEU A 96 -27.03 10.60 26.67
N LEU A 97 -26.24 11.64 27.00
CA LEU A 97 -26.16 12.24 28.33
C LEU A 97 -27.52 12.65 28.88
N GLU A 98 -28.43 13.11 28.01
CA GLU A 98 -29.79 13.51 28.37
C GLU A 98 -30.61 12.34 28.92
N TYR A 99 -30.33 11.12 28.44
CA TYR A 99 -30.94 9.89 28.92
C TYR A 99 -30.17 9.30 30.10
N ASN A 100 -28.85 9.18 29.99
CA ASN A 100 -27.99 8.61 31.02
C ASN A 100 -26.65 9.37 31.09
N ARG A 101 -26.40 10.04 32.23
CA ARG A 101 -25.18 10.82 32.48
C ARG A 101 -23.87 10.03 32.36
N GLN A 102 -23.92 8.70 32.36
CA GLN A 102 -22.74 7.84 32.15
C GLN A 102 -22.42 7.56 30.67
N LEU A 103 -23.32 7.92 29.75
CA LEU A 103 -23.17 7.71 28.30
C LEU A 103 -22.89 9.04 27.60
N SER A 104 -21.64 9.51 27.69
CA SER A 104 -21.17 10.72 27.02
C SER A 104 -20.83 10.46 25.55
N THR A 105 -21.82 10.04 24.76
CA THR A 105 -21.64 9.74 23.34
C THR A 105 -22.93 9.96 22.57
N GLU A 106 -22.80 10.03 21.25
CA GLU A 106 -23.89 10.12 20.28
C GLU A 106 -23.95 8.81 19.48
N LEU A 107 -25.01 8.62 18.71
CA LEU A 107 -25.13 7.51 17.77
C LEU A 107 -24.36 7.85 16.49
N LEU A 108 -23.04 7.67 16.53
CA LEU A 108 -22.13 8.14 15.48
C LEU A 108 -22.09 7.20 14.26
N TYR A 109 -21.90 5.89 14.48
CA TYR A 109 -21.61 4.94 13.42
C TYR A 109 -22.70 3.87 13.32
N PRO A 110 -23.61 3.92 12.33
CA PRO A 110 -24.62 2.89 12.14
C PRO A 110 -23.96 1.57 11.71
N LEU A 111 -24.13 0.53 12.51
CA LEU A 111 -23.67 -0.83 12.22
C LEU A 111 -24.64 -1.49 11.25
N ARG A 112 -24.18 -1.79 10.03
CA ARG A 112 -25.04 -2.24 8.93
C ARG A 112 -25.31 -3.74 8.96
N LYS A 113 -26.56 -4.16 8.73
CA LYS A 113 -26.90 -5.58 8.58
C LYS A 113 -26.26 -6.17 7.31
N PRO A 114 -25.51 -7.28 7.38
CA PRO A 114 -24.99 -7.95 6.20
C PRO A 114 -26.12 -8.61 5.39
N ASN A 115 -26.40 -8.10 4.19
CA ASN A 115 -27.41 -8.65 3.27
C ASN A 115 -26.84 -9.81 2.43
N PHE A 116 -26.89 -11.04 2.95
CA PHE A 116 -26.40 -12.23 2.25
C PHE A 116 -27.22 -12.63 1.01
N GLN A 117 -28.47 -12.17 0.87
CA GLN A 117 -29.33 -12.51 -0.27
C GLN A 117 -29.07 -11.66 -1.53
N GLN A 118 -28.44 -10.51 -1.40
CA GLN A 118 -28.25 -9.56 -2.51
C GLN A 118 -26.86 -9.64 -3.16
N THR A 119 -25.92 -10.35 -2.54
CA THR A 119 -24.48 -10.30 -2.87
C THR A 119 -24.03 -11.33 -3.91
N SER A 120 -24.90 -12.23 -4.38
CA SER A 120 -24.46 -13.28 -5.32
C SER A 120 -24.34 -12.82 -6.79
N TRP A 121 -25.05 -11.77 -7.23
CA TRP A 121 -25.08 -11.40 -8.66
C TRP A 121 -25.07 -9.89 -8.97
N VAL A 122 -25.20 -9.01 -7.97
CA VAL A 122 -25.11 -7.55 -8.16
C VAL A 122 -23.68 -7.12 -7.86
N ILE A 123 -22.89 -6.86 -8.90
CA ILE A 123 -21.55 -6.25 -8.79
C ILE A 123 -21.74 -4.73 -8.58
N ASP A 124 -22.21 -4.34 -7.40
CA ASP A 124 -22.03 -2.96 -6.94
C ASP A 124 -20.66 -2.91 -6.26
N GLY A 125 -19.68 -2.32 -6.94
CA GLY A 125 -18.24 -2.31 -6.61
C GLY A 125 -17.85 -1.72 -5.24
N LEU A 126 -18.82 -1.50 -4.36
CA LEU A 126 -18.67 -1.02 -2.99
C LEU A 126 -19.13 -2.03 -1.92
N ARG A 127 -19.91 -3.06 -2.26
CA ARG A 127 -20.67 -3.86 -1.25
C ARG A 127 -20.63 -5.37 -1.41
N SER A 128 -20.05 -5.88 -2.50
CA SER A 128 -19.90 -7.33 -2.70
C SER A 128 -18.59 -7.83 -2.10
N VAL A 129 -18.68 -8.82 -1.21
CA VAL A 129 -17.51 -9.52 -0.64
C VAL A 129 -16.65 -10.10 -1.76
N GLU A 130 -17.26 -10.76 -2.75
CA GLU A 130 -16.51 -11.36 -3.85
C GLU A 130 -15.81 -10.29 -4.71
N HIS A 131 -16.47 -9.15 -4.95
CA HIS A 131 -15.83 -8.05 -5.66
C HIS A 131 -14.63 -7.50 -4.90
N LEU A 132 -14.76 -7.28 -3.59
CA LEU A 132 -13.66 -6.80 -2.75
C LEU A 132 -12.51 -7.82 -2.66
N LEU A 133 -12.82 -9.11 -2.61
CA LEU A 133 -11.81 -10.18 -2.67
C LEU A 133 -11.11 -10.21 -4.04
N CYS A 134 -11.85 -10.04 -5.14
CA CYS A 134 -11.26 -9.93 -6.47
C CYS A 134 -10.37 -8.68 -6.60
N GLN A 135 -10.80 -7.54 -6.05
CA GLN A 135 -10.02 -6.32 -6.02
C GLN A 135 -8.74 -6.50 -5.18
N LEU A 136 -8.85 -7.11 -3.99
CA LEU A 136 -7.73 -7.45 -3.13
C LEU A 136 -6.70 -8.32 -3.87
N ARG A 137 -7.16 -9.38 -4.56
CA ARG A 137 -6.29 -10.25 -5.37
C ARG A 137 -5.52 -9.47 -6.43
N GLY A 138 -6.23 -8.62 -7.19
CA GLY A 138 -5.64 -7.81 -8.25
C GLY A 138 -4.64 -6.78 -7.73
N LEU A 139 -4.99 -6.07 -6.65
CA LEU A 139 -4.11 -5.08 -6.01
C LEU A 139 -2.87 -5.72 -5.40
N HIS A 140 -3.03 -6.86 -4.71
CA HIS A 140 -1.91 -7.56 -4.08
C HIS A 140 -0.95 -8.11 -5.13
N ALA A 141 -1.47 -8.71 -6.21
CA ALA A 141 -0.65 -9.15 -7.33
C ALA A 141 0.12 -7.99 -7.97
N ALA A 142 -0.54 -6.84 -8.19
CA ALA A 142 0.12 -5.64 -8.72
C ALA A 142 1.21 -5.12 -7.78
N HIS A 143 0.91 -5.05 -6.48
CA HIS A 143 1.85 -4.62 -5.44
C HIS A 143 3.09 -5.53 -5.40
N LEU A 144 2.91 -6.86 -5.40
CA LEU A 144 4.02 -7.82 -5.43
C LEU A 144 4.90 -7.65 -6.67
N ARG A 145 4.31 -7.47 -7.86
CA ARG A 145 5.09 -7.23 -9.08
C ARG A 145 5.95 -5.97 -8.97
N VAL A 146 5.39 -4.89 -8.43
CA VAL A 146 6.13 -3.63 -8.27
C VAL A 146 7.26 -3.78 -7.25
N ILE A 147 7.02 -4.41 -6.10
CA ILE A 147 8.08 -4.67 -5.10
C ILE A 147 9.21 -5.49 -5.70
N ARG A 148 8.91 -6.61 -6.36
CA ARG A 148 9.95 -7.47 -6.96
C ARG A 148 10.75 -6.75 -8.03
N HIS A 149 10.09 -5.89 -8.81
CA HIS A 149 10.79 -5.06 -9.79
C HIS A 149 11.69 -4.02 -9.11
N ASP A 150 11.23 -3.44 -8.01
CA ASP A 150 12.02 -2.51 -7.19
C ASP A 150 13.24 -3.17 -6.55
N ASP A 151 13.08 -4.40 -6.03
CA ASP A 151 14.16 -5.23 -5.51
C ASP A 151 15.20 -5.53 -6.60
N LYS A 152 14.76 -5.83 -7.83
CA LYS A 152 15.63 -6.06 -8.98
C LYS A 152 16.43 -4.81 -9.35
N ILE A 153 15.78 -3.64 -9.40
CA ILE A 153 16.47 -2.36 -9.64
C ILE A 153 17.51 -2.11 -8.54
N THR A 154 17.16 -2.36 -7.29
CA THR A 154 18.05 -2.15 -6.13
C THR A 154 19.28 -3.05 -6.22
N ALA A 155 19.09 -4.34 -6.52
CA ALA A 155 20.19 -5.28 -6.73
C ALA A 155 21.10 -4.88 -7.91
N GLU A 156 20.51 -4.40 -9.02
CA GLU A 156 21.28 -3.86 -10.15
C GLU A 156 22.07 -2.60 -9.76
N LEU A 157 21.49 -1.69 -8.97
CA LEU A 157 22.18 -0.50 -8.48
C LEU A 157 23.40 -0.85 -7.63
N ASP A 158 23.27 -1.81 -6.73
CA ASP A 158 24.39 -2.27 -5.90
C ASP A 158 25.51 -2.86 -6.76
N SER A 159 25.16 -3.70 -7.73
CA SER A 159 26.12 -4.25 -8.69
C SER A 159 26.83 -3.17 -9.50
N LEU A 160 26.08 -2.18 -10.03
CA LEU A 160 26.64 -1.08 -10.81
C LEU A 160 27.55 -0.17 -9.97
N LYS A 161 27.19 0.10 -8.71
CA LYS A 161 28.01 0.90 -7.79
C LYS A 161 29.34 0.22 -7.47
N GLU A 162 29.33 -1.10 -7.26
CA GLU A 162 30.56 -1.88 -7.07
C GLU A 162 31.42 -1.94 -8.35
N GLU A 163 30.79 -2.09 -9.51
CA GLU A 163 31.52 -2.02 -10.79
C GLU A 163 32.15 -0.65 -11.01
N LEU A 164 31.40 0.44 -10.79
CA LEU A 164 31.87 1.81 -10.90
C LEU A 164 33.09 2.06 -10.00
N LYS A 165 33.04 1.57 -8.76
CA LYS A 165 34.15 1.68 -7.82
C LYS A 165 35.42 1.00 -8.36
N LYS A 166 35.29 -0.22 -8.89
CA LYS A 166 36.41 -0.96 -9.50
C LYS A 166 36.97 -0.22 -10.73
N LYS A 167 36.11 0.32 -11.59
CA LYS A 167 36.50 1.09 -12.78
C LYS A 167 37.24 2.37 -12.41
N ARG A 168 36.75 3.12 -11.42
CA ARG A 168 37.43 4.32 -10.90
C ARG A 168 38.80 4.01 -10.30
N LEU A 169 38.92 2.90 -9.56
CA LEU A 169 40.22 2.44 -9.03
C LEU A 169 41.20 2.09 -10.16
N ALA A 170 40.73 1.35 -11.18
CA ALA A 170 41.55 1.02 -12.35
C ALA A 170 41.97 2.29 -13.12
N HIS A 171 41.05 3.24 -13.31
CA HIS A 171 41.37 4.54 -13.92
C HIS A 171 42.45 5.29 -13.14
N ALA A 172 42.34 5.36 -11.81
CA ALA A 172 43.35 6.00 -10.97
C ALA A 172 44.73 5.30 -11.08
N ALA A 173 44.75 3.97 -11.17
CA ALA A 173 45.97 3.21 -11.40
C ALA A 173 46.59 3.53 -12.78
N PHE A 174 45.79 3.66 -13.83
CA PHE A 174 46.27 4.10 -15.14
C PHE A 174 46.80 5.53 -15.12
N THR A 175 46.17 6.44 -14.37
CA THR A 175 46.66 7.82 -14.19
C THR A 175 48.01 7.85 -13.49
N ALA A 176 48.19 7.06 -12.43
CA ALA A 176 49.48 6.93 -11.78
C ALA A 176 50.54 6.31 -12.71
N ALA A 177 50.18 5.26 -13.46
CA ALA A 177 51.08 4.65 -14.44
C ALA A 177 51.50 5.65 -15.52
N TYR A 178 50.55 6.39 -16.10
CA TYR A 178 50.83 7.42 -17.10
C TYR A 178 51.83 8.45 -16.58
N ALA A 179 51.65 8.94 -15.36
CA ALA A 179 52.58 9.89 -14.74
C ALA A 179 54.00 9.31 -14.56
N LEU A 180 54.11 8.04 -14.15
CA LEU A 180 55.41 7.37 -14.04
C LEU A 180 56.11 7.21 -15.39
N PHE A 181 55.37 6.79 -16.42
CA PHE A 181 55.91 6.63 -17.77
C PHE A 181 56.30 7.99 -18.39
N LEU A 182 55.52 9.03 -18.14
CA LEU A 182 55.84 10.39 -18.58
C LEU A 182 57.14 10.86 -17.94
N LYS A 183 57.28 10.66 -16.63
CA LYS A 183 58.51 11.01 -15.91
C LYS A 183 59.73 10.23 -16.41
N GLN A 184 59.54 8.96 -16.75
CA GLN A 184 60.60 8.12 -17.32
C GLN A 184 61.07 8.65 -18.68
N VAL A 185 60.16 9.14 -19.53
CA VAL A 185 60.52 9.76 -20.82
C VAL A 185 61.32 11.05 -20.61
N GLU A 186 60.90 11.92 -19.67
CA GLU A 186 61.64 13.15 -19.33
C GLU A 186 63.08 12.87 -18.85
N LEU A 187 63.24 11.83 -18.02
CA LEU A 187 64.55 11.41 -17.52
C LEU A 187 65.44 10.87 -18.65
N LEU A 188 64.88 10.06 -19.56
CA LEU A 188 65.62 9.58 -20.74
C LEU A 188 66.07 10.73 -21.63
N GLU A 189 65.22 11.74 -21.84
CA GLU A 189 65.58 12.93 -22.61
C GLU A 189 66.69 13.75 -21.95
N SER A 190 66.60 13.95 -20.64
CA SER A 190 67.62 14.67 -19.86
C SER A 190 68.96 13.95 -19.90
N ASN A 191 68.97 12.64 -19.64
CA ASN A 191 70.20 11.84 -19.58
C ASN A 191 70.85 11.65 -20.95
N LYS A 192 70.06 11.63 -22.03
CA LYS A 192 70.57 11.54 -23.40
C LYS A 192 71.55 12.68 -23.72
N GLN A 193 71.42 13.85 -23.09
CA GLN A 193 72.32 14.98 -23.29
C GLN A 193 73.76 14.72 -22.80
N LEU A 194 73.95 13.67 -21.99
CA LEU A 194 75.25 13.27 -21.44
C LEU A 194 75.93 12.17 -22.26
N LEU A 195 75.26 11.63 -23.29
CA LEU A 195 75.79 10.58 -24.15
C LEU A 195 76.53 11.20 -25.34
N PHE A 196 77.68 10.63 -25.68
CA PHE A 196 78.50 11.08 -26.81
C PHE A 196 78.69 10.01 -27.89
N ASP A 197 78.46 8.73 -27.57
CA ASP A 197 78.56 7.62 -28.50
C ASP A 197 77.28 7.48 -29.33
N GLU A 198 77.41 7.40 -30.66
CA GLU A 198 76.27 7.32 -31.58
C GLU A 198 75.42 6.05 -31.38
N SER A 199 76.04 4.93 -31.01
CA SER A 199 75.33 3.66 -30.76
C SER A 199 74.52 3.74 -29.46
N GLU A 200 75.10 4.32 -28.40
CA GLU A 200 74.38 4.57 -27.14
C GLU A 200 73.20 5.54 -27.34
N ILE A 201 73.39 6.62 -28.11
CA ILE A 201 72.34 7.57 -28.47
C ILE A 201 71.22 6.87 -29.25
N ALA A 202 71.56 6.02 -30.23
CA ALA A 202 70.58 5.26 -31.01
C ALA A 202 69.77 4.29 -30.13
N GLN A 203 70.42 3.62 -29.17
CA GLN A 203 69.73 2.72 -28.25
C GLN A 203 68.82 3.48 -27.27
N ALA A 204 69.25 4.64 -26.78
CA ALA A 204 68.42 5.52 -25.96
C ALA A 204 67.17 6.01 -26.70
N ASN A 205 67.30 6.35 -28.00
CA ASN A 205 66.16 6.72 -28.84
C ASN A 205 65.17 5.57 -29.02
N LYS A 206 65.63 4.34 -29.28
CA LYS A 206 64.76 3.16 -29.37
C LYS A 206 63.99 2.92 -28.06
N ASN A 207 64.65 3.08 -26.91
CA ASN A 207 63.99 2.95 -25.61
C ASN A 207 62.93 4.05 -25.43
N LYS A 208 63.28 5.30 -25.73
CA LYS A 208 62.34 6.43 -25.68
C LYS A 208 61.08 6.17 -26.53
N GLU A 209 61.25 5.71 -27.77
CA GLU A 209 60.12 5.37 -28.64
C GLU A 209 59.24 4.26 -28.05
N ALA A 210 59.83 3.24 -27.42
CA ALA A 210 59.08 2.19 -26.76
C ALA A 210 58.26 2.72 -25.57
N GLN A 211 58.83 3.63 -24.77
CA GLN A 211 58.13 4.29 -23.67
C GLN A 211 56.99 5.21 -24.19
N GLN A 212 57.20 5.92 -25.30
CA GLN A 212 56.17 6.75 -25.94
C GLN A 212 55.00 5.92 -26.48
N ARG A 213 55.28 4.81 -27.17
CA ARG A 213 54.24 3.87 -27.60
C ARG A 213 53.46 3.31 -26.41
N ARG A 214 54.13 3.07 -25.28
CA ARG A 214 53.45 2.63 -24.05
C ARG A 214 52.56 3.71 -23.46
N LEU A 215 52.99 4.97 -23.45
CA LEU A 215 52.18 6.11 -23.02
C LEU A 215 50.92 6.27 -23.87
N GLU A 216 51.04 6.19 -25.19
CA GLU A 216 49.90 6.23 -26.11
C GLU A 216 48.89 5.12 -25.81
N SER A 217 49.38 3.90 -25.56
CA SER A 217 48.55 2.76 -25.15
C SER A 217 47.83 2.99 -23.82
N ILE A 218 48.50 3.57 -22.81
CA ILE A 218 47.88 3.87 -21.51
C ILE A 218 46.83 4.97 -21.66
N CYS A 219 47.13 6.02 -22.44
CA CYS A 219 46.20 7.11 -22.72
C CYS A 219 44.91 6.58 -23.38
N TYR A 220 45.05 5.70 -24.37
CA TYR A 220 43.91 5.03 -24.99
C TYR A 220 43.08 4.22 -23.98
N GLN A 221 43.74 3.46 -23.09
CA GLN A 221 43.05 2.70 -22.04
C GLN A 221 42.35 3.60 -21.02
N GLN A 222 42.90 4.78 -20.69
CA GLN A 222 42.25 5.76 -19.84
C GLN A 222 40.98 6.31 -20.49
N GLN A 223 41.05 6.70 -21.76
CA GLN A 223 39.88 7.19 -22.51
C GLN A 223 38.75 6.17 -22.51
N GLN A 224 39.05 4.90 -22.81
CA GLN A 224 38.05 3.83 -22.73
C GLN A 224 37.48 3.64 -21.32
N MET A 225 38.30 3.77 -20.28
CA MET A 225 37.85 3.64 -18.90
C MET A 225 36.90 4.78 -18.50
N VAL A 226 37.19 6.01 -18.95
CA VAL A 226 36.31 7.18 -18.74
C VAL A 226 34.95 6.97 -19.41
N GLU A 227 34.94 6.52 -20.67
CA GLU A 227 33.69 6.25 -21.40
C GLU A 227 32.84 5.16 -20.72
N GLN A 228 33.49 4.11 -20.19
CA GLN A 228 32.82 3.07 -19.40
C GLN A 228 32.26 3.61 -18.08
N ILE A 229 33.02 4.46 -17.37
CA ILE A 229 32.58 5.11 -16.14
C ILE A 229 31.34 5.97 -16.42
N GLU A 230 31.36 6.80 -17.45
CA GLU A 230 30.22 7.65 -17.83
C GLU A 230 28.98 6.83 -18.19
N THR A 231 29.17 5.71 -18.89
CA THR A 231 28.09 4.78 -19.23
C THR A 231 27.47 4.13 -17.99
N ILE A 232 28.29 3.67 -17.04
CA ILE A 232 27.82 3.09 -15.77
C ILE A 232 27.08 4.15 -14.94
N GLU A 233 27.64 5.35 -14.82
CA GLU A 233 27.00 6.44 -14.09
C GLU A 233 25.66 6.85 -14.69
N LYS A 234 25.54 6.82 -16.03
CA LYS A 234 24.26 7.06 -16.70
C LYS A 234 23.23 5.99 -16.33
N ARG A 235 23.61 4.71 -16.36
CA ARG A 235 22.72 3.60 -15.95
C ARG A 235 22.32 3.69 -14.47
N ILE A 236 23.23 4.09 -13.59
CA ILE A 236 22.91 4.33 -12.17
C ILE A 236 21.85 5.42 -12.04
N ARG A 237 22.04 6.57 -12.70
CA ARG A 237 21.05 7.66 -12.68
C ARG A 237 19.68 7.21 -13.20
N GLU A 238 19.65 6.48 -14.31
CA GLU A 238 18.41 5.92 -14.87
C GLU A 238 17.71 5.00 -13.86
N ASN A 239 18.43 4.05 -13.25
CA ASN A 239 17.86 3.14 -12.26
C ASN A 239 17.41 3.85 -10.97
N GLU A 240 18.14 4.87 -10.50
CA GLU A 240 17.72 5.69 -9.35
C GLU A 240 16.43 6.46 -9.66
N THR A 241 16.28 7.01 -10.87
CA THR A 241 15.02 7.68 -11.26
C THR A 241 13.84 6.71 -11.34
N LEU A 242 14.08 5.47 -11.82
CA LEU A 242 13.06 4.42 -11.84
C LEU A 242 12.63 4.07 -10.42
N HIS A 243 13.59 3.79 -9.53
CA HIS A 243 13.34 3.46 -8.11
C HIS A 243 12.52 4.55 -7.40
N CYS A 244 12.96 5.80 -7.48
CA CYS A 244 12.23 6.94 -6.90
C CYS A 244 10.81 7.10 -7.48
N GLY A 245 10.60 6.72 -8.75
CA GLY A 245 9.29 6.73 -9.39
C GLY A 245 8.34 5.61 -8.92
N LEU A 246 8.87 4.54 -8.32
CA LEU A 246 8.07 3.42 -7.80
C LEU A 246 7.58 3.65 -6.37
N THR A 247 8.35 4.34 -5.53
CA THR A 247 8.00 4.62 -4.13
C THR A 247 6.57 5.19 -3.93
N PRO A 248 6.13 6.25 -4.63
CA PRO A 248 4.77 6.77 -4.46
C PRO A 248 3.69 5.78 -4.95
N LYS A 249 4.02 4.94 -5.93
CA LYS A 249 3.09 3.93 -6.46
C LYS A 249 2.89 2.79 -5.46
N LEU A 250 3.97 2.32 -4.84
CA LEU A 250 3.92 1.34 -3.76
C LEU A 250 3.08 1.84 -2.59
N TRP A 251 3.28 3.10 -2.18
CA TRP A 251 2.47 3.71 -1.12
C TRP A 251 0.98 3.74 -1.48
N LYS A 252 0.64 4.09 -2.74
CA LYS A 252 -0.74 4.09 -3.21
C LYS A 252 -1.36 2.69 -3.18
N PHE A 253 -0.64 1.67 -3.64
CA PHE A 253 -1.09 0.28 -3.57
C PHE A 253 -1.31 -0.18 -2.13
N HIS A 254 -0.39 0.15 -1.22
CA HIS A 254 -0.54 -0.16 0.20
C HIS A 254 -1.81 0.45 0.78
N LYS A 255 -2.07 1.75 0.53
CA LYS A 255 -3.29 2.43 0.98
C LYS A 255 -4.57 1.83 0.40
N GLU A 256 -4.56 1.45 -0.88
CA GLU A 256 -5.71 0.82 -1.54
C GLU A 256 -5.97 -0.59 -0.99
N LEU A 257 -4.91 -1.35 -0.69
CA LEU A 257 -4.99 -2.65 -0.02
C LEU A 257 -5.58 -2.52 1.38
N ASP A 258 -5.10 -1.57 2.19
CA ASP A 258 -5.63 -1.31 3.53
C ASP A 258 -7.12 -0.93 3.48
N THR A 259 -7.50 -0.14 2.48
CA THR A 259 -8.90 0.24 2.27
C THR A 259 -9.76 -0.97 1.93
N CYS A 260 -9.27 -1.89 1.08
CA CYS A 260 -9.97 -3.13 0.74
C CYS A 260 -10.07 -4.06 1.95
N HIS A 261 -8.98 -4.21 2.70
CA HIS A 261 -8.92 -5.00 3.94
C HIS A 261 -9.93 -4.50 4.98
N PHE A 262 -9.93 -3.18 5.21
CA PHE A 262 -10.86 -2.54 6.14
C PHE A 262 -12.33 -2.79 5.74
N ARG A 263 -12.65 -2.66 4.45
CA ARG A 263 -14.02 -2.94 3.95
C ARG A 263 -14.42 -4.40 4.07
N LEU A 264 -13.50 -5.33 3.81
CA LEU A 264 -13.76 -6.77 4.01
C LEU A 264 -14.01 -7.08 5.49
N SER A 265 -13.25 -6.46 6.39
CA SER A 265 -13.46 -6.54 7.83
C SER A 265 -14.84 -6.01 8.25
N GLN A 266 -15.28 -4.88 7.69
CA GLN A 266 -16.62 -4.33 7.92
C GLN A 266 -17.78 -5.25 7.46
N LEU A 267 -17.51 -6.15 6.51
CA LEU A 267 -18.47 -7.14 6.02
C LEU A 267 -18.38 -8.49 6.75
N ASN A 268 -17.70 -8.53 7.91
CA ASN A 268 -17.49 -9.72 8.74
C ASN A 268 -16.74 -10.87 8.03
N VAL A 269 -15.88 -10.55 7.05
CA VAL A 269 -14.98 -11.54 6.47
C VAL A 269 -13.85 -11.81 7.46
N SER A 270 -13.64 -13.09 7.81
CA SER A 270 -12.60 -13.44 8.78
C SER A 270 -11.19 -13.19 8.23
N GLN A 271 -10.28 -12.76 9.11
CA GLN A 271 -8.89 -12.51 8.75
C GLN A 271 -8.23 -13.73 8.09
N ALA A 272 -8.54 -14.94 8.55
CA ALA A 272 -8.02 -16.18 7.97
C ALA A 272 -8.38 -16.37 6.49
N VAL A 273 -9.56 -15.91 6.06
CA VAL A 273 -9.96 -15.96 4.64
C VAL A 273 -9.15 -14.96 3.82
N ILE A 274 -8.95 -13.75 4.35
CA ILE A 274 -8.14 -12.71 3.71
C ILE A 274 -6.69 -13.19 3.56
N ASP A 275 -6.10 -13.70 4.63
CA ASP A 275 -4.72 -14.21 4.64
C ASP A 275 -4.53 -15.34 3.64
N LYS A 276 -5.49 -16.27 3.57
CA LYS A 276 -5.47 -17.36 2.58
C LYS A 276 -5.46 -16.82 1.16
N VAL A 277 -6.29 -15.82 0.85
CA VAL A 277 -6.33 -15.19 -0.48
C VAL A 277 -5.00 -14.50 -0.79
N LEU A 278 -4.41 -13.78 0.17
CA LEU A 278 -3.11 -13.13 -0.02
C LEU A 278 -2.00 -14.16 -0.26
N GLN A 279 -2.02 -15.28 0.47
CA GLN A 279 -1.06 -16.37 0.31
C GLN A 279 -1.18 -17.05 -1.05
N GLU A 280 -2.40 -17.33 -1.51
CA GLU A 280 -2.66 -17.89 -2.85
C GLU A 280 -2.12 -16.96 -3.94
N VAL A 281 -2.36 -15.66 -3.83
CA VAL A 281 -1.86 -14.68 -4.79
C VAL A 281 -0.33 -14.59 -4.77
N SER A 282 0.30 -14.64 -3.60
CA SER A 282 1.76 -14.69 -3.50
C SER A 282 2.34 -15.92 -4.21
N LEU A 283 1.75 -17.10 -4.01
CA LEU A 283 2.16 -18.33 -4.68
C LEU A 283 2.00 -18.25 -6.21
N LEU A 284 0.88 -17.71 -6.68
CA LEU A 284 0.65 -17.51 -8.11
C LEU A 284 1.64 -16.52 -8.72
N ALA A 285 1.95 -15.45 -7.98
CA ALA A 285 2.96 -14.48 -8.41
C ALA A 285 4.34 -15.14 -8.50
N ASP A 286 4.70 -16.05 -7.60
CA ASP A 286 5.98 -16.80 -7.65
C ASP A 286 6.11 -17.69 -8.90
N LEU A 287 4.98 -18.20 -9.40
CA LEU A 287 4.92 -19.02 -10.61
C LEU A 287 4.77 -18.19 -11.90
N GLU A 288 4.66 -16.87 -11.80
CA GLU A 288 4.45 -15.99 -12.94
C GLU A 288 5.70 -15.92 -13.83
N GLN A 289 5.53 -16.20 -15.12
CA GLN A 289 6.64 -16.16 -16.07
C GLN A 289 7.07 -14.71 -16.35
N GLU A 290 8.39 -14.47 -16.46
CA GLU A 290 8.97 -13.14 -16.68
C GLU A 290 8.33 -12.33 -17.82
N PRO A 291 8.00 -12.90 -19.02
CA PRO A 291 7.34 -12.14 -20.07
C PRO A 291 5.96 -11.61 -19.65
N LEU A 292 5.19 -12.42 -18.92
CA LEU A 292 3.87 -12.03 -18.41
C LEU A 292 4.03 -10.95 -17.33
N THR A 293 4.95 -11.16 -16.38
CA THR A 293 5.29 -10.19 -15.34
C THR A 293 5.62 -8.83 -15.93
N ARG A 294 6.43 -8.79 -16.99
CA ARG A 294 6.81 -7.55 -17.67
C ARG A 294 5.62 -6.83 -18.29
N ILE A 295 4.75 -7.55 -18.99
CA ILE A 295 3.53 -6.98 -19.61
C ILE A 295 2.60 -6.43 -18.53
N LEU A 296 2.34 -7.22 -17.48
CA LEU A 296 1.44 -6.81 -16.41
C LEU A 296 2.00 -5.64 -15.60
N LEU A 297 3.31 -5.61 -15.34
CA LEU A 297 3.98 -4.46 -14.73
C LEU A 297 3.83 -3.20 -15.58
N GLN A 298 4.00 -3.30 -16.90
CA GLN A 298 3.81 -2.15 -17.79
C GLN A 298 2.37 -1.62 -17.72
N ILE A 299 1.36 -2.50 -17.70
CA ILE A 299 -0.04 -2.11 -17.55
C ILE A 299 -0.28 -1.43 -16.20
N VAL A 300 0.27 -1.99 -15.11
CA VAL A 300 0.18 -1.44 -13.75
C VAL A 300 0.79 -0.04 -13.69
N LEU A 301 1.96 0.15 -14.31
CA LEU A 301 2.66 1.42 -14.32
C LEU A 301 1.97 2.45 -15.23
N LEU A 302 1.35 2.04 -16.34
CA LEU A 302 0.62 2.92 -17.27
C LEU A 302 -0.74 3.37 -16.73
N LYS A 303 -1.50 2.49 -16.05
CA LYS A 303 -2.80 2.86 -15.44
C LYS A 303 -2.69 3.93 -14.35
N LEU A 304 -1.50 4.15 -13.82
CA LEU A 304 -1.22 5.22 -12.85
C LEU A 304 -0.84 6.57 -13.50
N TYR A 305 -0.74 6.62 -14.84
CA TYR A 305 -0.41 7.84 -15.61
C TYR A 305 -1.60 8.48 -16.36
N GLY A 306 -2.83 7.97 -16.26
CA GLY A 306 -4.02 8.73 -16.73
C GLY A 306 -4.29 9.91 -15.80
N ARG A 307 -4.37 11.18 -16.20
CA ARG A 307 -5.21 11.77 -17.28
C ARG A 307 -6.57 11.12 -17.40
#